data_AF-A0A150UY52-F1
#
_entry.id   AF-A0A150UY52-F1
#
_cell.length_a   1.000
_cell.length_b   1.000
_cell.length_c   1.000
_cell.angle_alpha   90.00
_cell.angle_beta   90.00
_cell.angle_gamma   90.00
#
_symmetry.space_group_name_H-M   'P 1'
#
loop_
_entity.id
_entity.type
_entity.pdbx_description
1 polymer ?
#
loop_
_entity_poly.entity_id
_entity_poly.type
_entity_poly.pdbx_seq_one_letter_code
_entity_poly.pdbx_strand_id
1 'polypeptide(L)'
;MKYSAVVQGFKSFAAGLHPPLPLSPKESSRLLTALTSSFRQHLDEVHPPSAEDRTRHDDRSSPMTAKRHNHATHSSSALADRHLASVLTNPLLAKGTSGSKRVDTEYAMAETELQRDSSKDPLSLLEEYEERGAATVSIALLCLDSFQKSLYRLDHTAQQAAIDKCGAGRRALLWLWKGGHHMQPEWTDNSRFMELLVSLLMKEGHEEILWDWIGLDPETSNSHASSLNLQMPKSNRWKGLVVRCMIGESLRVCSRSKNADPALDIFFKASELKRYMMKIFTSAPSDYIATDPEQYEKFVRISTLELKGGTDCPSFEAARLWMAHPTKPTAEPALEWFWNASHPTAPHAKQAATFFNASSSTTTGIMRLFNTMVRAAALLRLDGRVQDAAWLKALAGEKFPDTAKDFEFHVGMLQSQERDKPRQDTCEAATRSTFDGIPFPTLT
;
A
#
# COMPACT_ATOMS: atom_id res chain seq x y z
N MET A 1 21.19 -48.58 11.37
CA MET A 1 19.75 -48.66 11.69
C MET A 1 19.08 -47.35 11.29
N LYS A 2 18.18 -47.38 10.29
CA LYS A 2 17.46 -46.19 9.81
C LYS A 2 16.27 -45.96 10.73
N TYR A 3 16.25 -44.87 11.48
CA TYR A 3 15.13 -44.52 12.35
C TYR A 3 13.92 -44.11 11.48
N SER A 4 12.75 -44.65 11.80
CA SER A 4 11.48 -44.33 11.11
C SER A 4 11.15 -42.84 11.27
N ALA A 5 10.75 -42.19 10.17
CA ALA A 5 10.39 -40.77 10.12
C ALA A 5 9.33 -40.37 11.16
N VAL A 6 8.49 -41.34 11.57
CA VAL A 6 7.46 -41.18 12.61
C VAL A 6 8.05 -40.88 13.98
N VAL A 7 9.18 -41.51 14.33
CA VAL A 7 9.87 -41.30 15.62
C VAL A 7 10.58 -39.95 15.66
N GLN A 8 11.06 -39.45 14.52
CA GLN A 8 11.62 -38.11 14.41
C GLN A 8 10.54 -37.01 14.53
N GLY A 9 9.36 -37.24 13.95
CA GLY A 9 8.20 -36.34 14.09
C GLY A 9 7.69 -36.23 15.53
N PHE A 10 7.69 -37.34 16.29
CA PHE A 10 7.32 -37.31 17.70
C PHE A 10 8.33 -36.59 18.59
N LYS A 11 9.64 -36.70 18.28
CA LYS A 11 10.69 -35.99 19.04
C LYS A 11 10.67 -34.49 18.80
N SER A 12 10.39 -34.03 17.58
CA SER A 12 10.23 -32.61 17.29
C SER A 12 8.93 -32.03 17.89
N PHE A 13 7.86 -32.84 17.97
CA PHE A 13 6.64 -32.49 18.70
C PHE A 13 6.88 -32.32 20.21
N ALA A 14 7.57 -33.27 20.84
CA ALA A 14 7.87 -33.23 22.27
C ALA A 14 8.83 -32.09 22.67
N ALA A 15 9.70 -31.66 21.76
CA ALA A 15 10.61 -30.54 21.98
C ALA A 15 9.94 -29.16 21.87
N GLY A 16 8.75 -29.07 21.26
CA GLY A 16 7.99 -27.82 21.07
C GLY A 16 6.90 -27.56 22.11
N LEU A 17 6.55 -28.57 22.93
CA LEU A 17 5.84 -28.36 24.19
C LEU A 17 6.87 -27.77 25.17
N HIS A 18 6.60 -26.56 25.68
CA HIS A 18 7.38 -25.79 26.67
C HIS A 18 8.16 -26.66 27.70
N PRO A 19 9.26 -26.14 28.30
CA PRO A 19 10.13 -26.90 29.21
C PRO A 19 9.27 -27.73 30.15
N PRO A 20 9.49 -29.07 30.21
CA PRO A 20 8.51 -29.98 30.74
C PRO A 20 8.15 -29.53 32.14
N LEU A 21 6.90 -29.08 32.32
CA LEU A 21 6.34 -29.03 33.66
C LEU A 21 6.62 -30.42 34.25
N PRO A 22 7.17 -30.51 35.47
CA PRO A 22 7.44 -31.79 36.10
C PRO A 22 6.07 -32.42 36.43
N LEU A 23 5.44 -32.99 35.40
CA LEU A 23 4.29 -33.86 35.53
C LEU A 23 4.75 -34.95 36.48
N SER A 24 4.05 -35.05 37.61
CA SER A 24 4.38 -36.10 38.56
C SER A 24 4.28 -37.44 37.84
N PRO A 25 5.09 -38.45 38.18
CA PRO A 25 5.03 -39.77 37.55
C PRO A 25 3.62 -40.40 37.61
N LYS A 26 2.76 -39.93 38.54
CA LYS A 26 1.34 -40.30 38.64
C LYS A 26 0.45 -39.66 37.58
N GLU A 27 0.75 -38.43 37.15
CA GLU A 27 -0.04 -37.73 36.13
C GLU A 27 0.33 -38.21 34.73
N SER A 28 1.61 -38.46 34.46
CA SER A 28 2.04 -39.04 33.18
C SER A 28 1.49 -40.44 32.99
N SER A 29 1.46 -41.27 34.04
CA SER A 29 0.81 -42.59 34.01
C SER A 29 -0.70 -42.47 33.84
N ARG A 30 -1.39 -41.55 34.53
CA ARG A 30 -2.83 -41.30 34.32
C ARG A 30 -3.14 -40.87 32.88
N LEU A 31 -2.34 -39.98 32.31
CA LEU A 31 -2.51 -39.52 30.93
C LEU A 31 -2.27 -40.65 29.93
N LEU A 32 -1.22 -41.46 30.14
CA LEU A 32 -0.96 -42.64 29.32
C LEU A 32 -2.07 -43.68 29.44
N THR A 33 -2.59 -43.94 30.64
CA THR A 33 -3.71 -44.87 30.85
C THR A 33 -4.98 -44.35 30.17
N ALA A 34 -5.28 -43.05 30.26
CA ALA A 34 -6.44 -42.46 29.61
C ALA A 34 -6.32 -42.49 28.07
N LEU A 35 -5.15 -42.17 27.52
CA LEU A 35 -4.90 -42.25 26.07
C LEU A 35 -4.97 -43.70 25.58
N THR A 36 -4.36 -44.64 26.29
CA THR A 36 -4.37 -46.04 25.89
C THR A 36 -5.74 -46.69 26.05
N SER A 37 -6.53 -46.32 27.07
CA SER A 37 -7.89 -46.83 27.21
C SER A 37 -8.81 -46.25 26.13
N SER A 38 -8.69 -44.95 25.82
CA SER A 38 -9.45 -44.32 24.73
C SER A 38 -9.11 -44.95 23.38
N PHE A 39 -7.82 -45.22 23.12
CA PHE A 39 -7.40 -45.87 21.88
C PHE A 39 -7.90 -47.32 21.78
N ARG A 40 -7.86 -48.09 22.87
CA ARG A 40 -8.42 -49.45 22.90
C ARG A 40 -9.93 -49.44 22.71
N GLN A 41 -10.63 -48.56 23.39
CA GLN A 41 -12.08 -48.42 23.24
C GLN A 41 -12.46 -48.11 21.79
N HIS A 42 -11.71 -47.22 21.13
CA HIS A 42 -11.97 -46.90 19.73
C HIS A 42 -11.57 -48.03 18.78
N LEU A 43 -10.51 -48.78 19.08
CA LEU A 43 -10.16 -49.99 18.32
C LEU A 43 -11.21 -51.09 18.46
N ASP A 44 -11.75 -51.31 19.66
CA ASP A 44 -12.80 -52.29 19.92
C ASP A 44 -14.14 -51.89 19.26
N GLU A 45 -14.40 -50.57 19.14
CA GLU A 45 -15.56 -50.02 18.44
C GLU A 45 -15.43 -50.17 16.91
N VAL A 46 -14.23 -49.96 16.34
CA VAL A 46 -13.98 -50.09 14.89
C VAL A 46 -13.77 -51.55 14.47
N HIS A 47 -13.31 -52.40 15.37
CA HIS A 47 -13.13 -53.84 15.18
C HIS A 47 -13.95 -54.61 16.21
N PRO A 48 -15.30 -54.62 16.11
CA PRO A 48 -16.11 -55.46 16.97
C PRO A 48 -15.61 -56.91 16.84
N PRO A 49 -15.37 -57.62 17.96
CA PRO A 49 -14.85 -58.97 17.90
C PRO A 49 -15.77 -59.81 17.02
N SER A 50 -15.23 -60.29 15.90
CA SER A 50 -15.98 -61.05 14.91
C SER A 50 -16.68 -62.19 15.65
N ALA A 51 -18.01 -62.20 15.61
CA ALA A 51 -18.85 -63.18 16.31
C ALA A 51 -18.79 -64.58 15.66
N GLU A 52 -17.63 -64.99 15.16
CA GLU A 52 -17.44 -66.24 14.41
C GLU A 52 -16.81 -67.38 15.23
N ASP A 53 -16.74 -67.26 16.56
CA ASP A 53 -16.29 -68.36 17.43
C ASP A 53 -17.36 -68.86 18.41
N ARG A 54 -18.64 -68.70 18.02
CA ARG A 54 -19.77 -69.38 18.67
C ARG A 54 -20.66 -70.00 17.61
N THR A 55 -20.36 -71.25 17.27
CA THR A 55 -21.27 -72.38 16.96
C THR A 55 -20.67 -73.26 15.87
N ARG A 56 -19.87 -74.25 16.27
CA ARG A 56 -19.74 -75.50 15.51
C ARG A 56 -20.74 -76.49 16.11
N HIS A 57 -21.94 -76.55 15.54
CA HIS A 57 -22.77 -77.76 15.58
C HIS A 57 -23.53 -77.88 14.26
N ASP A 58 -23.26 -79.02 13.63
CA ASP A 58 -23.99 -79.76 12.60
C ASP A 58 -24.36 -79.21 11.21
N ASP A 59 -24.05 -80.11 10.29
CA ASP A 59 -24.78 -80.55 9.10
C ASP A 59 -24.67 -79.80 7.76
N ARG A 60 -23.87 -80.44 6.89
CA ARG A 60 -24.23 -80.93 5.55
C ARG A 60 -25.44 -80.23 4.88
N SER A 61 -25.17 -79.42 3.86
CA SER A 61 -25.22 -79.87 2.46
C SER A 61 -25.26 -78.71 1.45
N SER A 62 -24.58 -78.98 0.33
CA SER A 62 -24.81 -78.44 -1.02
C SER A 62 -24.17 -77.12 -1.45
N PRO A 63 -23.60 -77.06 -2.68
CA PRO A 63 -22.81 -75.94 -3.19
C PRO A 63 -23.64 -75.06 -4.14
N MET A 64 -23.49 -73.74 -4.09
CA MET A 64 -23.64 -72.93 -5.31
C MET A 64 -23.13 -71.49 -5.18
N THR A 65 -22.39 -71.10 -6.22
CA THR A 65 -22.13 -69.73 -6.72
C THR A 65 -21.23 -68.80 -5.90
N ALA A 66 -19.96 -68.80 -6.31
CA ALA A 66 -18.98 -67.78 -5.96
C ALA A 66 -19.37 -66.41 -6.55
N LYS A 67 -19.72 -65.45 -5.68
CA LYS A 67 -19.56 -64.01 -5.95
C LYS A 67 -18.35 -63.52 -5.18
N ARG A 68 -17.24 -63.30 -5.89
CA ARG A 68 -16.06 -62.61 -5.37
C ARG A 68 -16.41 -61.14 -5.15
N HIS A 69 -16.80 -60.79 -3.94
CA HIS A 69 -16.74 -59.40 -3.48
C HIS A 69 -15.26 -59.09 -3.19
N ASN A 70 -14.65 -58.30 -4.07
CA ASN A 70 -13.36 -57.67 -3.81
C ASN A 70 -13.54 -56.65 -2.66
N HIS A 71 -13.51 -57.12 -1.41
CA HIS A 71 -13.17 -56.24 -0.31
C HIS A 71 -11.70 -55.89 -0.49
N ALA A 72 -11.46 -54.68 -1.00
CA ALA A 72 -10.18 -54.03 -0.87
C ALA A 72 -9.82 -54.05 0.62
N THR A 73 -8.93 -54.97 0.99
CA THR A 73 -8.26 -54.99 2.28
C THR A 73 -7.43 -53.72 2.33
N HIS A 74 -8.07 -52.62 2.72
CA HIS A 74 -7.37 -51.41 3.14
C HIS A 74 -6.51 -51.85 4.32
N SER A 75 -5.22 -52.07 4.04
CA SER A 75 -4.23 -52.45 5.02
C SER A 75 -4.41 -51.59 6.25
N SER A 76 -4.40 -52.20 7.42
CA SER A 76 -4.48 -51.54 8.73
C SER A 76 -3.50 -50.37 8.86
N SER A 77 -2.40 -50.36 8.09
CA SER A 77 -1.49 -49.22 7.94
C SER A 77 -2.14 -47.97 7.31
N ALA A 78 -2.93 -48.11 6.25
CA ALA A 78 -3.57 -46.97 5.58
C ALA A 78 -4.69 -46.35 6.42
N LEU A 79 -5.39 -47.17 7.22
CA LEU A 79 -6.35 -46.69 8.21
C LEU A 79 -5.65 -45.99 9.38
N ALA A 80 -4.52 -46.54 9.86
CA ALA A 80 -3.71 -45.89 10.89
C ALA A 80 -3.13 -44.55 10.41
N ASP A 81 -2.65 -44.46 9.16
CA ASP A 81 -2.14 -43.22 8.57
C ASP A 81 -3.26 -42.17 8.43
N ARG A 82 -4.45 -42.58 7.98
CA ARG A 82 -5.61 -41.68 7.87
C ARG A 82 -6.09 -41.19 9.24
N HIS A 83 -6.04 -42.07 10.25
CA HIS A 83 -6.39 -41.72 11.63
C HIS A 83 -5.34 -40.79 12.26
N LEU A 84 -4.04 -41.05 12.08
CA LEU A 84 -2.96 -40.16 12.51
C LEU A 84 -3.06 -38.79 11.85
N ALA A 85 -3.35 -38.74 10.54
CA ALA A 85 -3.58 -37.49 9.84
C ALA A 85 -4.79 -36.73 10.41
N SER A 86 -5.89 -37.41 10.72
CA SER A 86 -7.08 -36.83 11.37
C SER A 86 -6.78 -36.26 12.77
N VAL A 87 -6.02 -37.01 13.59
CA VAL A 87 -5.64 -36.56 14.94
C VAL A 87 -4.68 -35.37 14.89
N LEU A 88 -3.69 -35.40 13.99
CA LEU A 88 -2.71 -34.31 13.84
C LEU A 88 -3.28 -33.06 13.17
N THR A 89 -4.39 -33.18 12.44
CA THR A 89 -5.11 -32.02 11.86
C THR A 89 -6.21 -31.47 12.77
N ASN A 90 -6.40 -32.05 13.97
CA ASN A 90 -7.43 -31.58 14.88
C ASN A 90 -7.12 -30.16 15.38
N PRO A 91 -8.03 -29.19 15.16
CA PRO A 91 -7.81 -27.77 15.46
C PRO A 91 -7.58 -27.48 16.95
N LEU A 92 -7.93 -28.40 17.85
CA LEU A 92 -7.66 -28.28 19.29
C LEU A 92 -6.17 -28.47 19.63
N LEU A 93 -5.42 -29.26 18.84
CA LEU A 93 -3.99 -29.50 19.04
C LEU A 93 -3.11 -28.46 18.34
N ALA A 94 -3.60 -27.82 17.28
CA ALA A 94 -2.91 -26.74 16.58
C ALA A 94 -3.04 -25.37 17.28
N LYS A 95 -3.84 -25.27 18.35
CA LYS A 95 -4.20 -24.01 19.01
C LYS A 95 -3.09 -23.40 19.89
N GLY A 96 -1.96 -24.09 20.08
CA GLY A 96 -0.90 -23.66 21.01
C GLY A 96 0.16 -22.71 20.46
N THR A 97 0.34 -22.61 19.13
CA THR A 97 1.48 -21.86 18.54
C THR A 97 1.10 -20.97 17.34
N SER A 98 -0.19 -20.73 17.11
CA SER A 98 -0.75 -20.37 15.80
C SER A 98 -1.38 -18.97 15.70
N GLY A 99 -0.72 -17.93 16.23
CA GLY A 99 -1.11 -16.55 15.91
C GLY A 99 -0.82 -16.21 14.44
N SER A 100 0.37 -16.56 13.96
CA SER A 100 0.82 -16.21 12.60
C SER A 100 0.30 -17.16 11.52
N LYS A 101 0.31 -18.48 11.76
CA LYS A 101 -0.07 -19.46 10.73
C LYS A 101 -1.54 -19.40 10.34
N ARG A 102 -2.41 -18.96 11.26
CA ARG A 102 -3.85 -18.88 10.99
C ARG A 102 -4.17 -17.77 10.00
N VAL A 103 -3.54 -16.61 10.14
CA VAL A 103 -3.69 -15.47 9.21
C VAL A 103 -3.26 -15.86 7.80
N ASP A 104 -2.12 -16.55 7.68
CA ASP A 104 -1.63 -17.04 6.38
C ASP A 104 -2.59 -18.05 5.73
N THR A 105 -3.22 -18.91 6.56
CA THR A 105 -4.19 -19.90 6.07
C THR A 105 -5.47 -19.23 5.59
N GLU A 106 -6.01 -18.29 6.36
CA GLU A 106 -7.24 -17.57 6.03
C GLU A 106 -7.06 -16.68 4.78
N TYR A 107 -5.90 -16.06 4.63
CA TYR A 107 -5.52 -15.31 3.42
C TYR A 107 -5.47 -16.22 2.18
N ALA A 108 -4.79 -17.37 2.28
CA ALA A 108 -4.71 -18.32 1.17
C ALA A 108 -6.09 -18.85 0.77
N MET A 109 -6.96 -19.12 1.75
CA MET A 109 -8.35 -19.51 1.49
C MET A 109 -9.11 -18.39 0.74
N ALA A 110 -9.01 -17.14 1.20
CA ALA A 110 -9.68 -16.01 0.56
C ALA A 110 -9.22 -15.83 -0.89
N GLU A 111 -7.92 -16.02 -1.16
CA GLU A 111 -7.38 -15.99 -2.51
C GLU A 111 -7.97 -17.09 -3.40
N THR A 112 -8.06 -18.33 -2.89
CA THR A 112 -8.66 -19.42 -3.65
C THR A 112 -10.15 -19.24 -3.90
N GLU A 113 -10.90 -18.67 -2.95
CA GLU A 113 -12.33 -18.40 -3.11
C GLU A 113 -12.58 -17.29 -4.16
N LEU A 114 -11.78 -16.23 -4.14
CA LEU A 114 -11.85 -15.17 -5.17
C LEU A 114 -11.49 -15.67 -6.56
N GLN A 115 -10.53 -16.60 -6.68
CA GLN A 115 -10.17 -17.20 -7.96
C GLN A 115 -11.26 -18.15 -8.48
N ARG A 116 -11.90 -18.90 -7.58
CA ARG A 116 -12.96 -19.86 -7.91
C ARG A 116 -14.24 -19.15 -8.34
N ASP A 117 -14.65 -18.15 -7.58
CA ASP A 117 -15.93 -17.46 -7.75
C ASP A 117 -15.73 -16.03 -8.26
N SER A 118 -15.10 -15.90 -9.43
CA SER A 118 -14.86 -14.60 -10.08
C SER A 118 -16.12 -13.76 -10.38
N SER A 119 -17.31 -14.37 -10.28
CA SER A 119 -18.61 -13.71 -10.42
C SER A 119 -19.19 -13.18 -9.10
N LYS A 120 -18.69 -13.63 -7.95
CA LYS A 120 -19.14 -13.18 -6.63
C LYS A 120 -18.55 -11.79 -6.36
N ASP A 121 -19.33 -10.93 -5.71
CA ASP A 121 -18.85 -9.63 -5.27
C ASP A 121 -17.70 -9.83 -4.25
N PRO A 122 -16.47 -9.35 -4.56
CA PRO A 122 -15.32 -9.53 -3.69
C PRO A 122 -15.50 -8.89 -2.31
N LEU A 123 -16.39 -7.88 -2.16
CA LEU A 123 -16.63 -7.28 -0.86
C LEU A 123 -17.65 -8.02 0.00
N SER A 124 -18.58 -8.76 -0.60
CA SER A 124 -19.41 -9.70 0.17
C SER A 124 -18.56 -10.78 0.83
N LEU A 125 -17.42 -11.13 0.22
CA LEU A 125 -16.45 -12.00 0.86
C LEU A 125 -15.82 -11.36 2.10
N LEU A 126 -15.43 -10.07 2.01
CA LEU A 126 -14.87 -9.37 3.17
C LEU A 126 -15.86 -9.33 4.34
N GLU A 127 -17.13 -9.08 4.07
CA GLU A 127 -18.21 -9.10 5.08
C GLU A 127 -18.40 -10.51 5.68
N GLU A 128 -18.36 -11.56 4.86
CA GLU A 128 -18.42 -12.96 5.35
C GLU A 128 -17.22 -13.29 6.27
N TYR A 129 -16.04 -12.76 5.96
CA TYR A 129 -14.86 -12.89 6.83
C TYR A 129 -14.95 -12.01 8.09
N GLU A 130 -15.63 -10.86 8.02
CA GLU A 130 -15.93 -10.02 9.18
C GLU A 130 -16.87 -10.74 10.15
N GLU A 131 -17.95 -11.34 9.64
CA GLU A 131 -18.90 -12.14 10.44
C GLU A 131 -18.21 -13.33 11.13
N ARG A 132 -17.18 -13.89 10.50
CA ARG A 132 -16.34 -14.96 11.06
C ARG A 132 -15.27 -14.47 12.04
N GLY A 133 -15.07 -13.16 12.15
CA GLY A 133 -13.99 -12.56 12.94
C GLY A 133 -12.58 -12.85 12.38
N ALA A 134 -12.48 -13.14 11.08
CA ALA A 134 -11.26 -13.49 10.36
C ALA A 134 -10.83 -12.38 9.36
N ALA A 135 -11.58 -11.27 9.28
CA ALA A 135 -11.24 -10.17 8.39
C ALA A 135 -9.93 -9.49 8.81
N THR A 136 -8.97 -9.44 7.89
CA THR A 136 -7.69 -8.75 8.07
C THR A 136 -7.48 -7.70 6.99
N VAL A 137 -6.61 -6.72 7.25
CA VAL A 137 -6.27 -5.66 6.26
C VAL A 137 -5.72 -6.26 4.96
N SER A 138 -4.98 -7.38 5.04
CA SER A 138 -4.48 -8.09 3.87
C SER A 138 -5.59 -8.71 3.03
N ILE A 139 -6.62 -9.27 3.66
CA ILE A 139 -7.80 -9.81 2.97
C ILE A 139 -8.60 -8.66 2.33
N ALA A 140 -8.81 -7.57 3.06
CA ALA A 140 -9.48 -6.39 2.50
C ALA A 140 -8.73 -5.81 1.29
N LEU A 141 -7.39 -5.72 1.37
CA LEU A 141 -6.55 -5.32 0.25
C LEU A 141 -6.71 -6.26 -0.95
N LEU A 142 -6.74 -7.58 -0.72
CA LEU A 142 -6.94 -8.58 -1.77
C LEU A 142 -8.30 -8.42 -2.46
N CYS A 143 -9.36 -8.22 -1.69
CA CYS A 143 -10.71 -7.99 -2.20
C CYS A 143 -10.78 -6.70 -3.05
N LEU A 144 -10.19 -5.60 -2.59
CA LEU A 144 -10.14 -4.33 -3.32
C LEU A 144 -9.30 -4.42 -4.60
N ASP A 145 -8.16 -5.12 -4.56
CA ASP A 145 -7.31 -5.34 -5.73
C ASP A 145 -8.00 -6.20 -6.79
N SER A 146 -8.71 -7.25 -6.35
CA SER A 146 -9.55 -8.09 -7.23
C SER A 146 -10.68 -7.28 -7.88
N PHE A 147 -11.35 -6.43 -7.09
CA PHE A 147 -12.37 -5.52 -7.60
C PHE A 147 -11.79 -4.53 -8.62
N GLN A 148 -10.64 -3.91 -8.34
CA GLN A 148 -10.00 -3.00 -9.28
C GLN A 148 -9.60 -3.70 -10.59
N LYS A 149 -9.10 -4.95 -10.51
CA LYS A 149 -8.79 -5.79 -11.68
C LYS A 149 -10.02 -6.11 -12.52
N SER A 150 -11.20 -6.30 -11.91
CA SER A 150 -12.44 -6.53 -12.66
C SER A 150 -12.89 -5.26 -13.39
N LEU A 151 -12.69 -4.08 -12.79
CA LEU A 151 -12.99 -2.79 -13.41
C LEU A 151 -12.14 -2.52 -14.67
N TYR A 152 -10.86 -2.88 -14.67
CA TYR A 152 -9.98 -2.65 -15.84
C TYR A 152 -10.45 -3.38 -17.12
N ARG A 153 -11.33 -4.37 -17.01
CA ARG A 153 -11.88 -5.10 -18.17
C ARG A 153 -13.12 -4.41 -18.77
N LEU A 154 -13.71 -3.46 -18.07
CA LEU A 154 -14.94 -2.77 -18.45
C LEU A 154 -14.64 -1.41 -19.11
N ASP A 155 -15.58 -0.92 -19.91
CA ASP A 155 -15.54 0.47 -20.42
C ASP A 155 -15.76 1.49 -19.30
N HIS A 156 -15.32 2.74 -19.48
CA HIS A 156 -15.40 3.80 -18.47
C HIS A 156 -16.82 4.02 -17.91
N THR A 157 -17.82 3.96 -18.77
CA THR A 157 -19.23 4.12 -18.36
C THR A 157 -19.70 2.95 -17.50
N ALA A 158 -19.34 1.73 -17.89
CA ALA A 158 -19.63 0.51 -17.15
C ALA A 158 -18.82 0.40 -15.85
N GLN A 159 -17.60 0.93 -15.82
CA GLN A 159 -16.78 1.03 -14.61
C GLN A 159 -17.48 1.88 -13.55
N GLN A 160 -17.94 3.08 -13.93
CA GLN A 160 -18.65 3.94 -12.99
C GLN A 160 -19.92 3.29 -12.47
N ALA A 161 -20.73 2.68 -13.35
CA ALA A 161 -21.94 1.97 -12.93
C ALA A 161 -21.65 0.78 -12.00
N ALA A 162 -20.54 0.06 -12.22
CA ALA A 162 -20.12 -1.04 -11.34
C ALA A 162 -19.64 -0.53 -9.97
N ILE A 163 -18.92 0.58 -9.94
CA ILE A 163 -18.48 1.26 -8.71
C ILE A 163 -19.70 1.73 -7.92
N ASP A 164 -20.62 2.45 -8.56
CA ASP A 164 -21.83 2.98 -7.92
C ASP A 164 -22.73 1.85 -7.37
N LYS A 165 -22.83 0.73 -8.11
CA LYS A 165 -23.61 -0.43 -7.69
C LYS A 165 -22.98 -1.19 -6.52
N CYS A 166 -21.65 -1.34 -6.51
CA CYS A 166 -20.95 -2.12 -5.49
C CYS A 166 -20.73 -1.32 -4.19
N GLY A 167 -20.47 -0.02 -4.31
CA GLY A 167 -20.11 0.85 -3.18
C GLY A 167 -18.88 0.34 -2.44
N ALA A 168 -17.87 -0.11 -3.18
CA ALA A 168 -16.74 -0.84 -2.65
C ALA A 168 -15.91 0.00 -1.65
N GLY A 169 -15.64 1.26 -2.01
CA GLY A 169 -14.93 2.19 -1.14
C GLY A 169 -15.68 2.41 0.17
N ARG A 170 -16.97 2.73 0.08
CA ARG A 170 -17.83 2.95 1.25
C ARG A 170 -17.93 1.73 2.17
N ARG A 171 -18.14 0.53 1.62
CA ARG A 171 -18.25 -0.71 2.42
C ARG A 171 -16.93 -1.05 3.12
N ALA A 172 -15.80 -0.94 2.42
CA ALA A 172 -14.48 -1.14 3.02
C ALA A 172 -14.17 -0.10 4.12
N LEU A 173 -14.59 1.16 3.95
CA LEU A 173 -14.44 2.18 4.98
C LEU A 173 -15.33 1.89 6.21
N LEU A 174 -16.57 1.48 6.00
CA LEU A 174 -17.48 1.11 7.10
C LEU A 174 -16.95 -0.08 7.89
N TRP A 175 -16.40 -1.09 7.21
CA TRP A 175 -15.70 -2.21 7.85
C TRP A 175 -14.55 -1.71 8.73
N LEU A 176 -13.70 -0.82 8.19
CA LEU A 176 -12.57 -0.25 8.92
C LEU A 176 -13.00 0.51 10.19
N TRP A 177 -14.11 1.25 10.11
CA TRP A 177 -14.66 2.00 11.23
C TRP A 177 -15.33 1.11 12.27
N LYS A 178 -16.20 0.19 11.85
CA LYS A 178 -16.90 -0.74 12.75
C LYS A 178 -15.93 -1.65 13.49
N GLY A 179 -14.88 -2.14 12.83
CA GLY A 179 -13.87 -2.99 13.44
C GLY A 179 -12.82 -2.23 14.27
N GLY A 180 -12.84 -0.89 14.29
CA GLY A 180 -11.81 -0.10 14.98
C GLY A 180 -10.40 -0.26 14.39
N HIS A 181 -10.29 -0.83 13.19
CA HIS A 181 -9.01 -1.14 12.53
C HIS A 181 -8.24 0.11 12.09
N HIS A 182 -8.90 1.28 12.01
CA HIS A 182 -8.25 2.54 11.68
C HIS A 182 -7.17 2.98 12.70
N MET A 183 -7.16 2.41 13.91
CA MET A 183 -6.13 2.65 14.92
C MET A 183 -4.98 1.65 14.87
N GLN A 184 -5.10 0.59 14.07
CA GLN A 184 -4.08 -0.46 13.98
C GLN A 184 -2.91 -0.02 13.08
N PRO A 185 -1.64 -0.23 13.52
CA PRO A 185 -0.47 0.18 12.74
C PRO A 185 -0.40 -0.50 11.37
N GLU A 186 -0.88 -1.74 11.27
CA GLU A 186 -0.94 -2.53 10.03
C GLU A 186 -1.69 -1.79 8.93
N TRP A 187 -2.70 -1.00 9.31
CA TRP A 187 -3.43 -0.16 8.38
C TRP A 187 -2.67 1.13 8.07
N THR A 188 -2.17 1.84 9.09
CA THR A 188 -1.50 3.15 8.91
C THR A 188 -0.25 3.08 8.02
N ASP A 189 0.40 1.92 7.96
CA ASP A 189 1.61 1.71 7.17
C ASP A 189 1.33 1.12 5.76
N ASN A 190 0.13 0.61 5.50
CA ASN A 190 -0.21 -0.01 4.22
C ASN A 190 -0.65 1.03 3.18
N SER A 191 0.33 1.69 2.57
CA SER A 191 0.11 2.70 1.52
C SER A 191 -0.73 2.20 0.34
N ARG A 192 -0.59 0.92 -0.05
CA ARG A 192 -1.34 0.35 -1.19
C ARG A 192 -2.83 0.22 -0.87
N PHE A 193 -3.17 -0.24 0.33
CA PHE A 193 -4.56 -0.32 0.78
C PHE A 193 -5.20 1.07 0.78
N MET A 194 -4.50 2.06 1.33
CA MET A 194 -4.95 3.45 1.36
C MET A 194 -5.18 4.03 -0.03
N GLU A 195 -4.25 3.76 -0.95
CA GLU A 195 -4.38 4.23 -2.33
C GLU A 195 -5.61 3.67 -3.02
N LEU A 196 -5.89 2.37 -2.87
CA LEU A 196 -7.08 1.74 -3.44
C LEU A 196 -8.37 2.25 -2.80
N LEU A 197 -8.40 2.32 -1.47
CA LEU A 197 -9.57 2.78 -0.73
C LEU A 197 -9.94 4.22 -1.10
N VAL A 198 -8.95 5.12 -1.08
CA VAL A 198 -9.16 6.54 -1.42
C VAL A 198 -9.52 6.70 -2.90
N SER A 199 -8.87 5.95 -3.81
CA SER A 199 -9.20 5.99 -5.25
C SER A 199 -10.65 5.59 -5.50
N LEU A 200 -11.14 4.54 -4.83
CA LEU A 200 -12.53 4.09 -4.95
C LEU A 200 -13.52 5.10 -4.35
N LEU A 201 -13.24 5.63 -3.15
CA LEU A 201 -14.10 6.64 -2.52
C LEU A 201 -14.20 7.94 -3.34
N MET A 202 -13.09 8.38 -3.93
CA MET A 202 -13.08 9.52 -4.84
C MET A 202 -13.95 9.26 -6.09
N LYS A 203 -13.88 8.06 -6.67
CA LYS A 203 -14.71 7.67 -7.82
C LYS A 203 -16.19 7.51 -7.47
N GLU A 204 -16.50 7.14 -6.24
CA GLU A 204 -17.87 7.09 -5.70
C GLU A 204 -18.44 8.48 -5.37
N GLY A 205 -17.63 9.55 -5.44
CA GLY A 205 -18.05 10.91 -5.07
C GLY A 205 -18.13 11.12 -3.56
N HIS A 206 -17.47 10.29 -2.77
CA HIS A 206 -17.46 10.33 -1.30
C HIS A 206 -16.26 11.09 -0.72
N GLU A 207 -15.85 12.18 -1.38
CA GLU A 207 -14.72 13.01 -0.95
C GLU A 207 -14.97 13.67 0.42
N GLU A 208 -16.20 14.11 0.69
CA GLU A 208 -16.58 14.75 1.95
C GLU A 208 -16.31 13.85 3.15
N ILE A 209 -16.58 12.55 3.02
CA ILE A 209 -16.34 11.55 4.07
C ILE A 209 -14.84 11.44 4.39
N LEU A 210 -13.98 11.56 3.39
CA LEU A 210 -12.52 11.57 3.60
C LEU A 210 -12.07 12.80 4.37
N TRP A 211 -12.65 13.98 4.06
CA TRP A 211 -12.36 15.21 4.78
C TRP A 211 -12.86 15.17 6.23
N ASP A 212 -14.07 14.68 6.44
CA ASP A 212 -14.61 14.45 7.78
C ASP A 212 -13.70 13.50 8.55
N TRP A 213 -13.27 12.40 7.93
CA TRP A 213 -12.34 11.46 8.54
C TRP A 213 -11.01 12.11 8.94
N ILE A 214 -10.43 12.95 8.07
CA ILE A 214 -9.22 13.71 8.39
C ILE A 214 -9.49 14.72 9.53
N GLY A 215 -10.69 15.29 9.60
CA GLY A 215 -11.11 16.27 10.61
C GLY A 215 -11.49 15.69 11.97
N LEU A 216 -11.98 14.45 12.02
CA LEU A 216 -12.56 13.76 13.19
C LEU A 216 -11.59 13.48 14.36
N ASP A 217 -10.31 13.88 14.28
CA ASP A 217 -9.36 13.75 15.40
C ASP A 217 -8.94 15.12 15.98
N PRO A 218 -9.88 15.88 16.60
CA PRO A 218 -9.57 17.11 17.31
C PRO A 218 -9.03 16.85 18.73
N GLU A 219 -9.19 15.65 19.30
CA GLU A 219 -8.92 15.42 20.73
C GLU A 219 -7.43 15.40 21.10
N THR A 220 -6.53 15.21 20.13
CA THR A 220 -5.08 15.36 20.36
C THR A 220 -4.60 16.83 20.40
N SER A 221 -5.50 17.81 20.18
CA SER A 221 -5.18 19.24 20.09
C SER A 221 -4.90 19.94 21.42
N ASN A 222 -5.38 19.41 22.55
CA ASN A 222 -5.31 20.13 23.83
C ASN A 222 -4.12 19.74 24.71
N SER A 223 -3.25 18.84 24.23
CA SER A 223 -1.96 18.60 24.91
C SER A 223 -1.00 19.72 24.52
N HIS A 224 -0.98 20.76 25.35
CA HIS A 224 -0.20 21.98 25.17
C HIS A 224 1.25 21.71 24.76
N ALA A 225 1.56 22.16 23.55
CA ALA A 225 2.83 22.71 23.09
C ALA A 225 3.94 22.78 24.15
N SER A 226 4.92 21.87 24.08
CA SER A 226 6.31 22.10 24.52
C SER A 226 7.18 20.90 24.21
N SER A 227 7.45 20.64 22.93
CA SER A 227 8.78 20.19 22.51
C SER A 227 8.85 20.19 20.99
N LEU A 228 9.85 20.88 20.46
CA LEU A 228 10.23 20.97 19.04
C LEU A 228 10.73 19.63 18.46
N ASN A 229 10.37 18.50 19.06
CA ASN A 229 10.66 17.19 18.48
C ASN A 229 9.66 16.93 17.35
N LEU A 230 10.11 17.29 16.14
CA LEU A 230 9.44 17.20 14.83
C LEU A 230 9.02 15.78 14.40
N GLN A 231 9.02 14.80 15.30
CA GLN A 231 8.41 13.51 15.02
C GLN A 231 6.90 13.64 15.23
N MET A 232 6.19 13.79 14.12
CA MET A 232 4.75 13.57 14.08
C MET A 232 4.41 12.31 14.89
N PRO A 233 3.46 12.37 15.82
CA PRO A 233 2.90 11.17 16.41
C PRO A 233 2.52 10.21 15.28
N LYS A 234 2.94 8.94 15.37
CA LYS A 234 2.63 7.92 14.34
C LYS A 234 1.14 7.91 13.97
N SER A 235 0.28 8.32 14.91
CA SER A 235 -1.16 8.48 14.74
C SER A 235 -1.59 9.44 13.63
N ASN A 236 -0.77 10.40 13.19
CA ASN A 236 -1.14 11.35 12.13
C ASN A 236 -0.56 11.02 10.75
N ARG A 237 0.25 9.95 10.63
CA ARG A 237 0.88 9.57 9.36
C ARG A 237 -0.15 9.18 8.30
N TRP A 238 -1.21 8.46 8.71
CA TRP A 238 -2.24 8.01 7.79
C TRP A 238 -3.01 9.18 7.16
N LYS A 239 -3.20 10.30 7.86
CA LYS A 239 -3.87 11.50 7.31
C LYS A 239 -3.10 12.07 6.13
N GLY A 240 -1.78 12.20 6.28
CA GLY A 240 -0.91 12.60 5.19
C GLY A 240 -0.95 11.62 4.01
N LEU A 241 -1.10 10.32 4.28
CA LEU A 241 -1.29 9.31 3.24
C LEU A 241 -2.64 9.46 2.54
N VAL A 242 -3.76 9.67 3.26
CA VAL A 242 -5.08 9.92 2.67
C VAL A 242 -5.01 11.09 1.72
N VAL A 243 -4.54 12.25 2.20
CA VAL A 243 -4.43 13.47 1.37
C VAL A 243 -3.53 13.23 0.16
N ARG A 244 -2.39 12.54 0.35
CA ARG A 244 -1.50 12.17 -0.77
C ARG A 244 -2.23 11.31 -1.81
N CYS A 245 -3.04 10.35 -1.37
CA CYS A 245 -3.82 9.50 -2.26
C CYS A 245 -4.94 10.29 -2.97
N MET A 246 -5.61 11.22 -2.29
CA MET A 246 -6.64 12.09 -2.88
C MET A 246 -6.05 12.96 -3.99
N ILE A 247 -4.89 13.57 -3.73
CA ILE A 247 -4.15 14.36 -4.71
C ILE A 247 -3.68 13.47 -5.85
N GLY A 248 -3.11 12.29 -5.54
CA GLY A 248 -2.66 11.34 -6.56
C GLY A 248 -3.79 10.89 -7.49
N GLU A 249 -4.97 10.61 -6.96
CA GLU A 249 -6.13 10.26 -7.77
C GLU A 249 -6.64 11.45 -8.58
N SER A 250 -6.67 12.64 -7.99
CA SER A 250 -7.06 13.86 -8.71
C SER A 250 -6.10 14.13 -9.86
N LEU A 251 -4.79 14.01 -9.65
CA LEU A 251 -3.79 14.09 -10.71
C LEU A 251 -4.00 13.04 -11.80
N ARG A 252 -4.41 11.80 -11.47
CA ARG A 252 -4.71 10.76 -12.48
C ARG A 252 -5.91 11.12 -13.34
N VAL A 253 -6.98 11.64 -12.74
CA VAL A 253 -8.16 12.14 -13.47
C VAL A 253 -7.74 13.31 -14.36
N CYS A 254 -6.93 14.21 -13.80
CA CYS A 254 -6.41 15.40 -14.44
C CYS A 254 -5.42 15.13 -15.57
N SER A 255 -4.67 14.03 -15.55
CA SER A 255 -3.78 13.66 -16.67
C SER A 255 -4.52 13.54 -18.00
N ARG A 256 -5.84 13.30 -17.99
CA ARG A 256 -6.68 13.32 -19.20
C ARG A 256 -7.05 14.73 -19.66
N SER A 257 -7.34 15.63 -18.73
CA SER A 257 -7.74 17.03 -19.00
C SER A 257 -6.56 18.00 -19.07
N LYS A 258 -5.36 17.57 -18.68
CA LYS A 258 -4.14 18.37 -18.48
C LYS A 258 -4.30 19.52 -17.47
N ASN A 259 -5.27 19.48 -16.57
CA ASN A 259 -5.48 20.55 -15.57
C ASN A 259 -5.10 20.10 -14.15
N ALA A 260 -4.21 20.77 -13.42
CA ALA A 260 -3.81 20.38 -12.05
C ALA A 260 -4.71 20.97 -10.96
N ASP A 261 -5.58 21.93 -11.31
CA ASP A 261 -6.31 22.75 -10.33
C ASP A 261 -7.06 21.92 -9.29
N PRO A 262 -7.78 20.81 -9.62
CA PRO A 262 -8.47 20.01 -8.61
C PRO A 262 -7.53 19.39 -7.57
N ALA A 263 -6.33 18.97 -7.98
CA ALA A 263 -5.33 18.44 -7.06
C ALA A 263 -4.73 19.52 -6.17
N LEU A 264 -4.60 20.75 -6.70
CA LEU A 264 -4.16 21.91 -5.92
C LEU A 264 -5.22 22.38 -4.93
N ASP A 265 -6.50 22.32 -5.28
CA ASP A 265 -7.59 22.64 -4.37
C ASP A 265 -7.60 21.70 -3.15
N ILE A 266 -7.44 20.39 -3.38
CA ILE A 266 -7.27 19.40 -2.30
C ILE A 266 -6.03 19.73 -1.46
N PHE A 267 -4.91 20.11 -2.09
CA PHE A 267 -3.71 20.52 -1.38
C PHE A 267 -3.96 21.75 -0.50
N PHE A 268 -4.60 22.79 -1.03
CA PHE A 268 -4.88 24.03 -0.30
C PHE A 268 -5.82 23.77 0.86
N LYS A 269 -6.89 23.00 0.64
CA LYS A 269 -7.81 22.57 1.69
C LYS A 269 -7.07 21.79 2.80
N ALA A 270 -6.17 20.89 2.42
CA ALA A 270 -5.32 20.18 3.40
C ALA A 270 -4.34 21.12 4.14
N SER A 271 -3.83 22.16 3.47
CA SER A 271 -2.94 23.15 4.09
C SER A 271 -3.63 24.03 5.11
N GLU A 272 -4.89 24.37 4.88
CA GLU A 272 -5.70 25.14 5.82
C GLU A 272 -5.95 24.38 7.13
N LEU A 273 -5.96 23.04 7.08
CA LEU A 273 -6.04 22.19 8.26
C LEU A 273 -4.75 22.21 9.11
N LYS A 274 -3.66 22.85 8.65
CA LYS A 274 -2.39 23.20 9.34
C LYS A 274 -1.65 22.10 10.10
N ARG A 275 -2.15 20.85 10.13
CA ARG A 275 -1.68 19.80 11.05
C ARG A 275 -1.05 18.58 10.38
N TYR A 276 -1.10 18.46 9.05
CA TYR A 276 -0.89 17.17 8.39
C TYR A 276 0.11 17.15 7.22
N MET A 277 0.80 18.27 6.91
CA MET A 277 1.45 18.44 5.60
C MET A 277 2.90 17.97 5.44
N MET A 278 3.63 17.66 6.51
CA MET A 278 5.11 17.64 6.47
C MET A 278 5.78 16.60 5.53
N LYS A 279 5.05 15.68 4.89
CA LYS A 279 5.63 14.68 3.96
C LYS A 279 4.80 14.37 2.71
N ILE A 280 3.80 15.18 2.37
CA ILE A 280 2.84 14.84 1.31
C ILE A 280 3.45 14.98 -0.09
N PHE A 281 4.47 15.82 -0.29
CA PHE A 281 5.03 16.12 -1.62
C PHE A 281 6.55 15.99 -1.70
N THR A 282 7.02 14.93 -2.34
CA THR A 282 8.38 14.87 -2.93
C THR A 282 8.35 14.54 -4.43
N SER A 283 7.22 14.04 -4.93
CA SER A 283 6.94 13.84 -6.35
C SER A 283 6.00 14.94 -6.84
N ALA A 284 6.54 16.13 -7.10
CA ALA A 284 5.80 17.16 -7.80
C ALA A 284 5.28 16.60 -9.15
N PRO A 285 4.11 17.05 -9.64
CA PRO A 285 3.70 16.85 -11.02
C PRO A 285 4.65 17.64 -11.94
N SER A 286 5.84 17.08 -12.15
CA SER A 286 6.96 17.71 -12.83
C SER A 286 6.73 17.87 -14.34
N ASP A 287 5.79 17.09 -14.86
CA ASP A 287 5.70 16.77 -16.27
C ASP A 287 4.22 16.95 -16.70
N TYR A 288 3.93 18.05 -17.39
CA TYR A 288 2.76 18.23 -18.29
C TYR A 288 1.39 18.60 -17.72
N ILE A 289 1.30 19.34 -16.61
CA ILE A 289 -0.02 19.81 -16.17
C ILE A 289 -0.15 21.33 -16.34
N ALA A 290 -1.03 21.74 -17.25
CA ALA A 290 -1.46 23.12 -17.34
C ALA A 290 -2.13 23.47 -16.02
N THR A 291 -1.64 24.52 -15.39
CA THR A 291 -2.09 24.98 -14.08
C THR A 291 -2.16 26.48 -14.16
N ASP A 292 -3.15 27.06 -13.49
CA ASP A 292 -3.16 28.50 -13.29
C ASP A 292 -1.85 28.97 -12.61
N PRO A 293 -1.11 29.94 -13.19
CA PRO A 293 0.15 30.40 -12.61
C PRO A 293 0.01 30.93 -11.18
N GLU A 294 -1.10 31.59 -10.84
CA GLU A 294 -1.32 32.12 -9.49
C GLU A 294 -1.49 30.99 -8.47
N GLN A 295 -2.27 29.95 -8.81
CA GLN A 295 -2.38 28.74 -7.99
C GLN A 295 -1.02 28.05 -7.84
N TYR A 296 -0.23 27.96 -8.91
CA TYR A 296 1.10 27.35 -8.84
C TYR A 296 2.04 28.13 -7.89
N GLU A 297 2.08 29.46 -7.99
CA GLU A 297 2.89 30.30 -7.10
C GLU A 297 2.42 30.19 -5.63
N LYS A 298 1.10 30.14 -5.40
CA LYS A 298 0.54 29.88 -4.07
C LYS A 298 0.99 28.52 -3.53
N PHE A 299 1.00 27.48 -4.38
CA PHE A 299 1.47 26.14 -4.05
C PHE A 299 2.97 26.13 -3.70
N VAL A 300 3.82 26.80 -4.48
CA VAL A 300 5.25 26.95 -4.19
C VAL A 300 5.45 27.62 -2.84
N ARG A 301 4.75 28.74 -2.58
CA ARG A 301 4.86 29.49 -1.33
C ARG A 301 4.47 28.64 -0.11
N ILE A 302 3.36 27.91 -0.18
CA ILE A 302 2.91 27.07 0.93
C ILE A 302 3.88 25.90 1.13
N SER A 303 4.28 25.23 0.05
CA SER A 303 5.21 24.09 0.11
C SER A 303 6.55 24.48 0.76
N THR A 304 7.11 25.63 0.39
CA THR A 304 8.37 26.12 0.97
C THR A 304 8.27 26.49 2.45
N LEU A 305 7.11 26.93 2.93
CA LEU A 305 6.88 27.24 4.35
C LEU A 305 6.71 25.96 5.17
N GLU A 306 5.91 25.02 4.69
CA GLU A 306 5.57 23.77 5.40
C GLU A 306 6.72 22.77 5.44
N LEU A 307 7.62 22.79 4.46
CA LEU A 307 8.77 21.87 4.41
C LEU A 307 9.85 22.16 5.47
N LYS A 308 9.82 23.31 6.16
CA LYS A 308 10.87 23.74 7.11
C LYS A 308 11.13 22.79 8.30
N GLY A 309 10.33 21.75 8.48
CA GLY A 309 10.51 20.74 9.52
C GLY A 309 10.92 19.32 9.06
N GLY A 310 11.08 19.09 7.75
CA GLY A 310 11.41 17.77 7.19
C GLY A 310 12.90 17.40 7.23
N THR A 311 13.20 16.12 6.99
CA THR A 311 14.57 15.64 6.68
C THR A 311 15.03 16.03 5.28
N ASP A 312 14.09 16.40 4.41
CA ASP A 312 14.37 16.87 3.06
C ASP A 312 14.77 18.35 3.10
N CYS A 313 15.70 18.75 2.24
CA CYS A 313 16.17 20.14 2.14
C CYS A 313 15.08 21.01 1.47
N PRO A 314 14.35 21.88 2.19
CA PRO A 314 13.18 22.60 1.65
C PRO A 314 13.54 23.48 0.45
N SER A 315 14.74 24.06 0.46
CA SER A 315 15.27 24.87 -0.64
C SER A 315 15.51 24.05 -1.90
N PHE A 316 15.83 22.76 -1.79
CA PHE A 316 16.00 21.88 -2.95
C PHE A 316 14.65 21.64 -3.64
N GLU A 317 13.60 21.34 -2.87
CA GLU A 317 12.26 21.18 -3.45
C GLU A 317 11.71 22.48 -4.00
N ALA A 318 11.94 23.61 -3.31
CA ALA A 318 11.62 24.93 -3.83
C ALA A 318 12.24 25.14 -5.21
N ALA A 319 13.53 24.85 -5.36
CA ALA A 319 14.24 24.99 -6.62
C ALA A 319 13.68 24.07 -7.72
N ARG A 320 13.31 22.83 -7.38
CA ARG A 320 12.65 21.91 -8.32
C ARG A 320 11.31 22.44 -8.80
N LEU A 321 10.51 23.02 -7.91
CA LEU A 321 9.23 23.62 -8.28
C LEU A 321 9.42 24.85 -9.17
N TRP A 322 10.39 25.71 -8.88
CA TRP A 322 10.70 26.86 -9.75
C TRP A 322 11.11 26.48 -11.18
N MET A 323 11.83 25.37 -11.36
CA MET A 323 12.14 24.84 -12.69
C MET A 323 10.95 24.20 -13.41
N ALA A 324 9.89 23.88 -12.68
CA ALA A 324 8.65 23.31 -13.19
C ALA A 324 7.52 24.35 -13.31
N HIS A 325 7.83 25.63 -13.12
CA HIS A 325 6.86 26.71 -13.21
C HIS A 325 6.22 26.77 -14.61
N PRO A 326 4.89 26.90 -14.74
CA PRO A 326 4.20 26.82 -16.02
C PRO A 326 4.55 27.96 -16.98
N THR A 327 4.66 29.20 -16.49
CA THR A 327 4.93 30.39 -17.33
C THR A 327 6.38 30.87 -17.33
N LYS A 328 7.08 30.77 -16.19
CA LYS A 328 8.44 31.31 -16.00
C LYS A 328 9.34 30.26 -15.35
N PRO A 329 9.65 29.14 -16.03
CA PRO A 329 10.58 28.17 -15.51
C PRO A 329 11.95 28.83 -15.32
N THR A 330 12.51 28.75 -14.11
CA THR A 330 13.83 29.33 -13.80
C THR A 330 14.73 28.30 -13.13
N ALA A 331 15.99 28.24 -13.56
CA ALA A 331 17.02 27.38 -12.99
C ALA A 331 17.85 28.07 -11.89
N GLU A 332 17.64 29.36 -11.65
CA GLU A 332 18.47 30.14 -10.74
C GLU A 332 18.46 29.61 -9.29
N PRO A 333 17.30 29.27 -8.69
CA PRO A 333 17.29 28.69 -7.34
C PRO A 333 17.98 27.32 -7.26
N ALA A 334 17.93 26.54 -8.34
CA ALA A 334 18.60 25.24 -8.41
C ALA A 334 20.11 25.39 -8.49
N LEU A 335 20.59 26.32 -9.32
CA LEU A 335 22.01 26.66 -9.45
C LEU A 335 22.57 27.16 -8.11
N GLU A 336 21.88 28.09 -7.44
CA GLU A 336 22.28 28.59 -6.12
C GLU A 336 22.33 27.45 -5.10
N TRP A 337 21.33 26.56 -5.10
CA TRP A 337 21.31 25.41 -4.21
C TRP A 337 22.50 24.47 -4.43
N PHE A 338 22.80 24.11 -5.69
CA PHE A 338 23.97 23.26 -6.01
C PHE A 338 25.28 23.96 -5.69
N TRP A 339 25.37 25.28 -5.90
CA TRP A 339 26.54 26.07 -5.55
C TRP A 339 26.82 26.01 -4.05
N ASN A 340 25.78 26.25 -3.25
CA ASN A 340 25.85 26.19 -1.79
C ASN A 340 26.15 24.76 -1.29
N ALA A 341 25.60 23.74 -1.94
CA ALA A 341 25.89 22.34 -1.61
C ALA A 341 27.37 21.97 -1.87
N SER A 342 27.98 22.51 -2.92
CA SER A 342 29.38 22.28 -3.28
C SER A 342 30.36 23.15 -2.48
N HIS A 343 29.93 24.35 -2.05
CA HIS A 343 30.74 25.31 -1.30
C HIS A 343 30.05 25.71 0.00
N PRO A 344 30.03 24.84 1.03
CA PRO A 344 29.28 25.09 2.26
C PRO A 344 29.95 26.14 3.17
N THR A 345 29.89 27.41 2.77
CA THR A 345 30.42 28.55 3.55
C THR A 345 29.44 29.03 4.62
N ALA A 346 28.13 28.96 4.33
CA ALA A 346 27.06 29.41 5.22
C ALA A 346 26.36 28.24 5.96
N PRO A 347 25.65 28.50 7.09
CA PRO A 347 24.95 27.44 7.84
C PRO A 347 23.90 26.67 7.03
N HIS A 348 23.11 27.36 6.19
CA HIS A 348 22.14 26.71 5.30
C HIS A 348 22.83 25.87 4.21
N ALA A 349 24.03 26.29 3.79
CA ALA A 349 24.84 25.57 2.82
C ALA A 349 25.37 24.23 3.39
N LYS A 350 25.61 24.16 4.71
CA LYS A 350 25.92 22.88 5.40
C LYS A 350 24.77 21.89 5.30
N GLN A 351 23.52 22.32 5.47
CA GLN A 351 22.35 21.46 5.32
C GLN A 351 22.20 20.95 3.88
N ALA A 352 22.41 21.83 2.89
CA ALA A 352 22.43 21.46 1.48
C ALA A 352 23.51 20.41 1.19
N ALA A 353 24.73 20.61 1.70
CA ALA A 353 25.82 19.65 1.56
C ALA A 353 25.52 18.30 2.23
N THR A 354 24.96 18.30 3.45
CA THR A 354 24.53 17.07 4.13
C THR A 354 23.47 16.32 3.33
N PHE A 355 22.44 17.02 2.83
CA PHE A 355 21.40 16.42 2.00
C PHE A 355 21.97 15.88 0.68
N PHE A 356 22.87 16.63 0.04
CA PHE A 356 23.53 16.25 -1.20
C PHE A 356 24.32 14.95 -1.02
N ASN A 357 25.16 14.87 0.02
CA ASN A 357 25.97 13.69 0.33
C ASN A 357 25.12 12.48 0.78
N ALA A 358 24.06 12.72 1.55
CA ALA A 358 23.15 11.66 1.96
C ALA A 358 22.40 11.09 0.75
N SER A 359 21.90 11.95 -0.13
CA SER A 359 21.15 11.55 -1.33
C SER A 359 22.04 10.84 -2.36
N SER A 360 23.32 11.23 -2.48
CA SER A 360 24.28 10.58 -3.37
C SER A 360 24.65 9.14 -2.96
N SER A 361 24.24 8.68 -1.78
CA SER A 361 24.47 7.29 -1.34
C SER A 361 23.40 6.30 -1.80
N THR A 362 22.27 6.78 -2.32
CA THR A 362 21.14 5.94 -2.75
C THR A 362 20.88 6.12 -4.24
N THR A 363 20.58 5.03 -4.96
CA THR A 363 20.27 5.10 -6.40
C THR A 363 19.14 6.09 -6.72
N THR A 364 18.08 6.10 -5.90
CA THR A 364 16.95 7.03 -6.05
C THR A 364 17.37 8.48 -5.82
N GLY A 365 18.19 8.75 -4.79
CA GLY A 365 18.69 10.09 -4.51
C GLY A 365 19.64 10.61 -5.59
N ILE A 366 20.53 9.75 -6.10
CA ILE A 366 21.41 10.05 -7.25
C ILE A 366 20.57 10.46 -8.46
N MET A 367 19.60 9.62 -8.87
CA MET A 367 18.76 9.92 -10.02
C MET A 367 17.96 11.21 -9.85
N ARG A 368 17.47 11.49 -8.63
CA ARG A 368 16.75 12.74 -8.31
C ARG A 368 17.65 13.97 -8.45
N LEU A 369 18.86 13.94 -7.86
CA LEU A 369 19.82 15.04 -7.96
C LEU A 369 20.27 15.24 -9.41
N PHE A 370 20.61 14.16 -10.10
CA PHE A 370 21.04 14.16 -11.49
C PHE A 370 19.98 14.77 -12.41
N ASN A 371 18.73 14.28 -12.36
CA ASN A 371 17.64 14.81 -13.17
C ASN A 371 17.40 16.31 -12.90
N THR A 372 17.57 16.74 -11.65
CA THR A 372 17.47 18.16 -11.26
C THR A 372 18.59 18.98 -11.89
N MET A 373 19.85 18.49 -11.88
CA MET A 373 20.98 19.15 -12.53
C MET A 373 20.81 19.24 -14.05
N VAL A 374 20.38 18.16 -14.70
CA VAL A 374 20.14 18.12 -16.15
C VAL A 374 19.06 19.15 -16.53
N ARG A 375 17.94 19.19 -15.80
CA ARG A 375 16.87 20.16 -16.07
C ARG A 375 17.34 21.60 -15.86
N ALA A 376 18.09 21.87 -14.79
CA ALA A 376 18.69 23.19 -14.53
C ALA A 376 19.64 23.59 -15.67
N ALA A 377 20.52 22.69 -16.11
CA ALA A 377 21.45 22.96 -17.21
C ALA A 377 20.74 23.19 -18.55
N ALA A 378 19.65 22.48 -18.82
CA ALA A 378 18.84 22.68 -20.02
C ALA A 378 18.22 24.08 -20.05
N LEU A 379 17.61 24.52 -18.94
CA LEU A 379 17.05 25.87 -18.78
C LEU A 379 18.14 26.95 -18.88
N LEU A 380 19.26 26.81 -18.17
CA LEU A 380 20.38 27.76 -18.24
C LEU A 380 20.93 27.93 -19.66
N ARG A 381 20.99 26.86 -20.46
CA ARG A 381 21.40 26.95 -21.87
C ARG A 381 20.37 27.66 -22.74
N LEU A 382 19.07 27.48 -22.47
CA LEU A 382 18.01 28.22 -23.17
C LEU A 382 18.10 29.72 -22.84
N ASP A 383 18.50 30.06 -21.61
CA ASP A 383 18.74 31.44 -21.17
C ASP A 383 20.10 32.02 -21.64
N GLY A 384 20.90 31.26 -22.39
CA GLY A 384 22.22 31.69 -22.88
C GLY A 384 23.35 31.62 -21.83
N ARG A 385 23.09 31.11 -20.63
CA ARG A 385 24.06 30.94 -19.53
C ARG A 385 24.88 29.65 -19.68
N VAL A 386 25.63 29.56 -20.78
CA VAL A 386 26.37 28.32 -21.16
C VAL A 386 27.45 27.95 -20.13
N GLN A 387 28.08 28.93 -19.48
CA GLN A 387 29.13 28.68 -18.48
C GLN A 387 28.57 27.98 -17.24
N ASP A 388 27.42 28.42 -16.73
CA ASP A 388 26.78 27.83 -15.56
C ASP A 388 26.29 26.40 -15.85
N ALA A 389 25.76 26.17 -17.05
CA ALA A 389 25.40 24.83 -17.49
C ALA A 389 26.62 23.91 -17.64
N ALA A 390 27.76 24.42 -18.11
CA ALA A 390 29.01 23.68 -18.18
C ALA A 390 29.55 23.34 -16.77
N TRP A 391 29.40 24.26 -15.82
CA TRP A 391 29.73 24.00 -14.42
C TRP A 391 28.87 22.88 -13.81
N LEU A 392 27.55 22.91 -14.01
CA LEU A 392 26.66 21.82 -13.56
C LEU A 392 27.02 20.47 -14.16
N LYS A 393 27.43 20.44 -15.44
CA LYS A 393 27.92 19.22 -16.09
C LYS A 393 29.19 18.69 -15.44
N ALA A 394 30.16 19.58 -15.17
CA ALA A 394 31.41 19.20 -14.51
C ALA A 394 31.13 18.65 -13.10
N LEU A 395 30.24 19.31 -12.36
CA LEU A 395 29.80 18.86 -11.04
C LEU A 395 29.11 17.48 -11.11
N ALA A 396 28.25 17.26 -12.09
CA ALA A 396 27.62 15.96 -12.31
C ALA A 396 28.66 14.87 -12.64
N GLY A 397 29.69 15.19 -13.43
CA GLY A 397 30.80 14.28 -13.73
C GLY A 397 31.65 13.91 -12.52
N GLU A 398 31.87 14.86 -11.62
CA GLU A 398 32.60 14.63 -10.36
C GLU A 398 31.79 13.73 -9.41
N LYS A 399 30.50 14.00 -9.25
CA LYS A 399 29.66 13.36 -8.23
C LYS A 399 29.00 12.07 -8.70
N PHE A 400 28.69 11.96 -9.99
CA PHE A 400 27.92 10.85 -10.58
C PHE A 400 28.55 10.37 -11.89
N PRO A 401 29.81 9.87 -11.87
CA PRO A 401 30.57 9.56 -13.09
C PRO A 401 29.88 8.54 -14.01
N ASP A 402 29.13 7.60 -13.44
CA ASP A 402 28.41 6.59 -14.21
C ASP A 402 27.23 7.17 -15.00
N THR A 403 26.44 8.04 -14.37
CA THR A 403 25.24 8.66 -14.96
C THR A 403 25.58 9.89 -15.83
N ALA A 404 26.70 10.57 -15.53
CA ALA A 404 27.13 11.77 -16.24
C ALA A 404 27.45 11.55 -17.73
N LYS A 405 27.66 10.31 -18.16
CA LYS A 405 27.88 9.95 -19.56
C LYS A 405 26.68 10.35 -20.44
N ASP A 406 25.47 10.25 -19.89
CA ASP A 406 24.21 10.55 -20.59
C ASP A 406 23.73 12.00 -20.37
N PHE A 407 24.52 12.83 -19.69
CA PHE A 407 24.11 14.20 -19.31
C PHE A 407 23.73 15.06 -20.52
N GLU A 408 24.57 15.08 -21.56
CA GLU A 408 24.31 15.87 -22.77
C GLU A 408 23.11 15.36 -23.56
N PHE A 409 22.92 14.04 -23.58
CA PHE A 409 21.76 13.42 -24.22
C PHE A 409 20.46 13.89 -23.55
N HIS A 410 20.40 13.82 -22.21
CA HIS A 410 19.21 14.27 -21.47
C HIS A 410 18.98 15.78 -21.53
N VAL A 411 20.05 16.59 -21.50
CA VAL A 411 19.94 18.05 -21.68
C VAL A 411 19.36 18.36 -23.06
N GLY A 412 19.88 17.74 -24.13
CA GLY A 412 19.37 17.94 -25.49
C GLY A 412 17.90 17.52 -25.62
N MET A 413 17.52 16.38 -25.03
CA MET A 413 16.13 15.90 -25.01
C MET A 413 15.19 16.91 -24.35
N LEU A 414 15.55 17.43 -23.17
CA LEU A 414 14.75 18.42 -22.45
C LEU A 414 14.66 19.76 -23.19
N GLN A 415 15.76 20.21 -23.81
CA GLN A 415 15.74 21.44 -24.61
C GLN A 415 14.80 21.34 -25.81
N SER A 416 14.76 20.18 -26.48
CA SER A 416 13.80 19.94 -27.55
C SER A 416 12.36 19.98 -27.02
N GLN A 417 12.09 19.31 -25.90
CA GLN A 417 10.76 19.34 -25.26
C GLN A 417 10.32 20.76 -24.86
N GLU A 418 11.22 21.58 -24.30
CA GLU A 418 10.91 22.96 -23.91
C GLU A 418 10.73 23.89 -25.13
N ARG A 419 11.44 23.66 -26.24
CA ARG A 419 11.26 24.42 -27.48
C ARG A 419 9.94 24.09 -28.19
N ASP A 420 9.51 22.83 -28.11
CA ASP A 420 8.29 22.34 -28.74
C ASP A 420 7.03 22.68 -27.93
N LYS A 421 7.18 23.16 -26.68
CA LYS A 421 6.02 23.65 -25.92
C LYS A 421 5.41 24.82 -26.68
N PRO A 422 4.10 24.77 -27.00
CA PRO A 422 3.42 25.91 -27.58
C PRO A 422 3.61 27.04 -26.59
N ARG A 423 4.31 28.09 -27.02
CA ARG A 423 4.36 29.32 -26.23
C ARG A 423 2.90 29.69 -26.05
N GLN A 424 2.43 29.67 -24.80
CA GLN A 424 1.19 30.34 -24.44
C GLN A 424 1.49 31.84 -24.59
N ASP A 425 1.64 32.27 -25.84
CA ASP A 425 1.78 33.66 -26.21
C ASP A 425 0.47 34.29 -25.78
N THR A 426 0.52 34.96 -24.64
CA THR A 426 -0.43 35.95 -24.11
C THR A 426 -1.64 36.14 -25.01
N CYS A 427 -2.62 35.24 -24.93
CA CYS A 427 -3.95 35.44 -25.51
C CYS A 427 -4.75 36.43 -24.64
N GLU A 428 -4.08 37.43 -24.06
CA GLU A 428 -4.67 38.54 -23.32
C GLU A 428 -4.96 39.75 -24.23
N ALA A 429 -4.52 39.72 -25.50
CA ALA A 429 -4.78 40.81 -26.44
C ALA A 429 -6.16 40.74 -27.12
N ALA A 430 -6.90 39.61 -27.05
CA ALA A 430 -8.11 39.41 -27.85
C ALA A 430 -9.45 39.50 -27.08
N THR A 431 -9.48 39.47 -25.75
CA THR A 431 -10.73 39.49 -24.95
C THR A 431 -11.04 40.81 -24.25
N ARG A 432 -10.27 41.87 -24.48
CA ARG A 432 -10.60 43.25 -24.03
C ARG A 432 -11.30 44.13 -25.05
N SER A 433 -11.69 43.59 -26.21
CA SER A 433 -12.48 44.33 -27.19
C SER A 433 -13.94 43.86 -27.16
N THR A 434 -14.86 44.83 -27.01
CA THR A 434 -16.33 44.74 -27.19
C THR A 434 -17.14 43.97 -26.15
N PHE A 435 -17.34 44.57 -24.98
CA PHE A 435 -18.61 44.47 -24.24
C PHE A 435 -19.00 45.86 -23.72
N ASP A 436 -19.09 46.83 -24.63
CA ASP A 436 -19.78 48.09 -24.38
C ASP A 436 -21.28 47.89 -24.61
N GLY A 437 -22.07 48.08 -23.55
CA GLY A 437 -23.42 48.62 -23.65
C GLY A 437 -24.56 47.65 -23.98
N ILE A 438 -25.04 46.90 -22.99
CA ILE A 438 -26.48 46.58 -22.91
C ILE A 438 -26.97 47.12 -21.55
N PRO A 439 -27.81 48.18 -21.52
CA PRO A 439 -28.38 48.70 -20.28
C PRO A 439 -29.44 47.73 -19.75
N PHE A 440 -29.36 47.41 -18.46
CA PHE A 440 -30.38 46.67 -17.72
C PHE A 440 -31.70 47.47 -17.67
N PRO A 441 -32.87 46.81 -17.83
CA PRO A 441 -34.15 47.46 -17.64
C PRO A 441 -34.41 47.67 -16.15
N THR A 442 -34.71 48.92 -15.78
CA THR A 442 -35.27 49.27 -14.48
C THR A 442 -36.70 48.74 -14.37
N LEU A 443 -36.95 47.93 -13.34
CA LEU A 443 -38.29 47.53 -12.94
C LEU A 443 -38.93 48.68 -12.15
N THR A 444 -40.05 49.18 -12.66
CA THR A 444 -41.08 49.94 -11.92
C THR A 444 -42.26 49.05 -11.61
#